data_AF-A0A8X6IQD0-F1
#
_entry.id   AF-A0A8X6IQD0-F1
#
_cell.length_a   1.000
_cell.length_b   1.000
_cell.length_c   1.000
_cell.angle_alpha   90.00
_cell.angle_beta   90.00
_cell.angle_gamma   90.00
#
_symmetry.space_group_name_H-M   'P 1'
#
loop_
_entity.id
_entity.type
_entity.pdbx_description
1 polymer ?
#
loop_
_entity_poly.entity_id
_entity_poly.type
_entity_poly.pdbx_seq_one_letter_code
_entity_poly.pdbx_strand_id
1 'polypeptide(L)'
;MANNLPTIPAFAPGTNPPESWRHWKEEFEDYLEALRYSEAPEETKTARFRHLCGEELTKQLRAFDLKPNDDCGSVTLQQVLQEFDKYFLDY
;
A
#
# COMPACT_ATOMS: atom_id res chain seq x y z
N MET A 1 11.92 -12.13 20.86
CA MET A 1 12.44 -12.78 19.64
C MET A 1 12.05 -11.88 18.48
N ALA A 2 13.01 -11.28 17.79
CA ALA A 2 12.71 -10.43 16.64
C ALA A 2 12.27 -11.34 15.50
N ASN A 3 10.95 -11.40 15.23
CA ASN A 3 10.44 -12.00 14.02
C ASN A 3 10.91 -11.11 12.85
N ASN A 4 12.07 -11.43 12.30
CA ASN A 4 12.51 -10.94 10.99
C ASN A 4 11.63 -11.62 9.93
N LEU A 5 10.35 -11.25 9.89
CA LEU A 5 9.51 -11.58 8.75
C LEU A 5 10.12 -10.87 7.54
N PRO A 6 10.39 -11.59 6.44
CA PRO A 6 10.97 -10.99 5.25
C PRO A 6 10.05 -9.86 4.81
N THR A 7 10.58 -8.64 4.75
CA THR A 7 9.86 -7.51 4.18
C THR A 7 9.57 -7.82 2.72
N ILE A 8 8.32 -7.67 2.30
CA ILE A 8 7.96 -7.77 0.88
C ILE A 8 8.86 -6.83 0.06
N PRO A 9 9.29 -7.23 -1.14
CA PRO A 9 10.09 -6.36 -2.00
C PRO A 9 9.29 -5.11 -2.37
N ALA A 10 10.01 -4.01 -2.63
CA ALA A 10 9.37 -2.80 -3.13
C ALA A 10 8.66 -3.08 -4.45
N PHE A 11 7.53 -2.40 -4.67
CA PHE A 11 6.76 -2.54 -5.90
C PHE A 11 7.63 -2.20 -7.12
N ALA A 12 7.57 -3.06 -8.14
CA ALA A 12 8.20 -2.84 -9.42
C ALA A 12 7.15 -3.06 -10.52
N PRO A 13 6.83 -2.04 -11.35
CA PRO A 13 5.77 -2.16 -12.35
C PRO A 13 6.03 -3.22 -13.43
N GLY A 14 7.28 -3.69 -13.60
CA GLY A 14 7.60 -4.80 -14.49
C GLY A 14 7.14 -4.57 -15.94
N THR A 15 6.81 -5.65 -16.65
CA THR A 15 6.29 -5.58 -18.03
C THR A 15 4.78 -5.35 -18.09
N ASN A 16 4.03 -5.80 -17.06
CA ASN A 16 2.58 -5.62 -16.93
C ASN A 16 2.25 -4.93 -15.59
N PRO A 17 2.21 -3.59 -15.56
CA PRO A 17 1.93 -2.81 -14.35
C PRO A 17 0.65 -3.19 -13.58
N PRO A 18 -0.51 -3.43 -14.23
CA PRO A 18 -1.72 -3.83 -13.50
C PRO A 18 -1.62 -5.21 -12.86
N GLU A 19 -0.99 -6.18 -13.53
CA GLU A 19 -0.80 -7.53 -12.96
C GLU A 19 0.24 -7.50 -11.83
N SER A 20 1.36 -6.80 -12.03
CA SER A 20 2.37 -6.58 -10.99
C SER A 20 1.76 -5.93 -9.76
N TRP A 21 0.87 -4.94 -9.95
CA TRP A 21 0.19 -4.24 -8.86
C TRP A 21 -0.74 -5.16 -8.10
N ARG A 22 -1.57 -5.94 -8.80
CA ARG A 22 -2.47 -6.90 -8.16
C ARG A 22 -1.70 -7.92 -7.31
N HIS A 23 -0.65 -8.51 -7.88
CA HIS A 23 0.18 -9.48 -7.16
C HIS A 23 0.85 -8.86 -5.93
N TRP A 24 1.44 -7.68 -6.07
CA TRP A 24 2.09 -6.99 -4.96
C TRP A 24 1.09 -6.59 -3.86
N LYS A 25 -0.11 -6.16 -4.24
CA LYS A 25 -1.19 -5.83 -3.30
C LYS A 25 -1.61 -7.05 -2.51
N GLU A 26 -1.80 -8.20 -3.15
CA GLU A 26 -2.12 -9.47 -2.48
C GLU A 26 -1.01 -9.87 -1.49
N GLU A 27 0.26 -9.78 -1.88
CA GLU A 27 1.38 -10.04 -0.96
C GLU A 27 1.43 -9.04 0.21
N PHE A 28 1.07 -7.78 -0.01
CA PHE A 28 1.02 -6.77 1.04
C PHE A 28 -0.13 -7.02 2.03
N GLU A 29 -1.30 -7.45 1.55
CA GLU A 29 -2.43 -7.84 2.40
C GLU A 29 -2.10 -9.08 3.25
N ASP A 30 -1.49 -10.11 2.65
CA ASP A 30 -1.00 -11.30 3.37
C ASP A 30 0.06 -10.92 4.42
N TYR A 31 1.00 -10.03 4.07
CA TYR A 31 2.01 -9.52 4.99
C TYR A 31 1.40 -8.79 6.20
N LEU A 32 0.38 -7.94 5.97
CA LEU A 32 -0.33 -7.27 7.06
C LEU A 32 -1.06 -8.27 7.97
N GLU A 33 -1.67 -9.31 7.40
CA GLU A 33 -2.34 -10.37 8.15
C GLU A 33 -1.35 -11.21 8.96
N ALA A 34 -0.26 -11.66 8.33
CA ALA A 34 0.80 -12.45 8.97
C ALA A 34 1.44 -11.73 10.16
N LEU A 35 1.55 -10.41 10.10
CA LEU A 35 2.08 -9.57 11.17
C LEU A 35 1.04 -9.13 12.19
N ARG A 36 -0.24 -9.52 12.02
CA ARG A 36 -1.37 -9.01 12.80
C ARG A 36 -1.49 -7.49 12.79
N TYR A 37 -0.96 -6.84 11.75
CA TYR A 37 -1.16 -5.41 11.53
C TYR A 37 -2.59 -5.11 11.04
N SER A 38 -3.39 -6.12 10.71
CA SER A 38 -4.83 -5.99 10.46
C SER A 38 -5.57 -5.30 11.63
N GLU A 39 -5.13 -5.53 12.88
CA GLU A 39 -5.68 -4.92 14.09
C GLU A 39 -5.06 -3.55 14.43
N ALA A 40 -4.01 -3.13 13.71
CA ALA A 40 -3.33 -1.86 13.93
C ALA A 40 -4.15 -0.67 13.39
N PRO A 41 -3.96 0.54 13.94
CA PRO A 41 -4.64 1.73 13.45
C PRO A 41 -4.26 2.03 11.99
N GLU A 42 -5.20 2.62 11.26
CA GLU A 42 -5.08 2.97 9.83
C GLU A 42 -3.81 3.77 9.53
N GLU A 43 -3.43 4.72 10.38
CA GLU A 43 -2.18 5.48 10.24
C GLU A 43 -0.93 4.59 10.18
N THR A 44 -0.89 3.53 11.00
CA THR A 44 0.25 2.59 11.02
C THR A 44 0.30 1.77 9.74
N LYS A 45 -0.86 1.34 9.24
CA LYS A 45 -0.99 0.61 7.97
C LYS A 45 -0.55 1.48 6.79
N THR A 46 -1.02 2.73 6.73
CA THR A 46 -0.65 3.70 5.70
C THR A 46 0.84 4.07 5.76
N ALA A 47 1.42 4.21 6.95
CA ALA A 47 2.85 4.43 7.12
C ALA A 47 3.68 3.22 6.65
N ARG A 48 3.22 2.00 6.94
CA ARG A 48 3.83 0.76 6.44
C ARG A 48 3.77 0.66 4.92
N PHE A 49 2.63 0.99 4.34
CA PHE A 49 2.49 1.05 2.89
C PHE A 49 3.54 2.00 2.29
N ARG A 50 3.65 3.24 2.79
CA ARG A 50 4.66 4.21 2.34
C ARG A 50 6.10 3.72 2.47
N HIS A 51 6.38 2.90 3.48
CA HIS A 51 7.70 2.32 3.68
C HIS A 51 8.03 1.21 2.68
N LEU A 52 7.02 0.43 2.27
CA LEU A 52 7.18 -0.75 1.42
C LEU A 52 6.95 -0.47 -0.07
N CYS A 53 6.08 0.49 -0.39
CA CYS A 53 5.67 0.80 -1.76
C CYS A 53 6.81 1.41 -2.62
N GLY A 54 7.91 1.84 -2.00
CA GLY A 54 9.07 2.38 -2.69
C GLY A 54 8.92 3.84 -3.12
N GLU A 55 9.97 4.40 -3.72
CA GLU A 55 10.03 5.82 -4.07
C GLU A 55 9.00 6.20 -5.15
N GLU A 56 8.78 5.33 -6.13
CA GLU A 56 7.89 5.58 -7.26
C GLU A 56 6.43 5.68 -6.82
N LEU A 57 5.91 4.68 -6.11
CA LEU A 57 4.58 4.75 -5.52
C LEU A 57 4.49 5.89 -4.50
N THR A 58 5.55 6.22 -3.76
CA THR A 58 5.53 7.39 -2.86
C THR A 58 5.33 8.71 -3.60
N LYS A 59 5.97 8.88 -4.77
CA LYS A 59 5.76 10.06 -5.63
C LYS A 59 4.33 10.09 -6.16
N GLN A 60 3.82 8.96 -6.63
CA GLN A 60 2.46 8.85 -7.16
C GLN A 60 1.39 9.08 -6.07
N LEU A 61 1.62 8.58 -4.86
CA LEU A 61 0.76 8.81 -3.71
C LEU A 61 0.64 10.30 -3.36
N ARG A 62 1.74 11.05 -3.49
CA ARG A 62 1.71 12.51 -3.32
C ARG A 62 0.97 13.20 -4.46
N ALA A 63 1.00 12.63 -5.66
CA ALA A 63 0.26 13.16 -6.81
C ALA A 63 -1.25 12.93 -6.72
N PHE A 64 -1.72 11.87 -6.02
CA PHE A 64 -3.15 11.63 -5.81
C PHE A 64 -3.84 12.66 -4.91
N ASP A 65 -3.09 13.50 -4.17
CA ASP A 65 -3.64 14.51 -3.25
C ASP A 65 -4.77 13.96 -2.36
N LEU A 66 -4.56 12.75 -1.80
CA LEU A 66 -5.56 12.07 -0.99
C LEU A 66 -5.94 12.90 0.23
N LYS A 67 -7.22 13.30 0.29
CA LYS A 67 -7.78 13.99 1.44
C LYS A 67 -8.25 12.98 2.48
N PRO A 68 -7.99 13.23 3.78
CA PRO A 68 -8.54 12.41 4.84
C PRO A 68 -10.06 12.40 4.74
N ASN A 69 -10.67 11.24 4.95
CA ASN A 69 -12.13 11.15 4.93
C ASN A 69 -12.70 11.81 6.19
N ASP A 70 -13.80 12.56 6.06
CA ASP A 70 -14.41 13.37 7.14
C ASP A 70 -14.70 12.57 8.42
N ASP A 71 -14.92 11.25 8.29
CA ASP A 71 -15.25 10.34 9.38
C ASP A 71 -14.03 9.89 10.21
N CYS A 72 -12.83 9.90 9.63
CA CYS A 72 -11.61 9.32 10.22
C CYS A 72 -10.48 10.35 10.44
N GLY A 73 -10.55 11.53 9.80
CA GLY A 73 -9.52 12.57 9.91
C GLY A 73 -8.14 12.18 9.34
N SER A 74 -8.00 10.94 8.85
CA SER A 74 -6.78 10.37 8.28
C SER A 74 -7.08 9.66 6.95
N VAL A 75 -6.07 9.59 6.08
CA VAL A 75 -6.14 8.82 4.83
C VAL A 75 -6.01 7.33 5.19
N THR A 76 -7.05 6.58 4.84
CA THR A 76 -7.13 5.14 5.10
C THR A 76 -6.29 4.36 4.11
N LEU A 77 -5.76 3.21 4.54
CA LEU A 77 -4.98 2.36 3.64
C LEU A 77 -5.83 1.90 2.45
N GLN A 78 -7.10 1.58 2.70
CA GLN A 78 -8.03 1.17 1.66
C GLN A 78 -8.20 2.24 0.59
N GLN A 79 -8.28 3.52 0.98
CA GLN A 79 -8.41 4.64 0.04
C GLN A 79 -7.15 4.80 -0.82
N VAL A 80 -5.97 4.61 -0.22
CA VAL A 80 -4.70 4.56 -0.96
C VAL A 80 -4.71 3.44 -1.99
N LEU A 81 -5.03 2.22 -1.58
CA LEU A 81 -5.04 1.05 -2.46
C LEU A 81 -6.05 1.21 -3.61
N GLN A 82 -7.21 1.82 -3.37
CA GLN A 82 -8.21 2.07 -4.40
C GLN A 82 -7.75 3.09 -5.45
N GLU A 83 -7.05 4.15 -5.08
CA GLU A 83 -6.51 5.10 -6.07
C GLU A 83 -5.41 4.48 -6.92
N PHE A 84 -4.54 3.66 -6.32
CA PHE A 84 -3.56 2.90 -7.08
C PHE A 84 -4.21 1.88 -8.02
N ASP A 85 -5.25 1.19 -7.57
CA ASP A 85 -6.01 0.26 -8.42
C ASP A 85 -6.53 0.97 -9.68
N LYS A 86 -7.13 2.16 -9.53
CA LYS A 86 -7.56 2.98 -10.68
C LYS A 86 -6.39 3.42 -11.56
N TYR A 87 -5.30 3.88 -10.95
CA TYR A 87 -4.12 4.34 -11.69
C TYR A 87 -3.49 3.24 -12.53
N PHE A 88 -3.38 2.03 -11.99
CA PHE A 88 -2.84 0.89 -12.72
C PHE A 88 -3.83 0.26 -13.70
N LEU A 89 -5.14 0.39 -13.48
CA LEU A 89 -6.17 0.01 -14.45
C LEU A 89 -6.19 0.93 -15.69
N ASP A 90 -5.76 2.18 -15.55
CA ASP A 90 -5.69 3.18 -16.63
C ASP A 90 -4.33 3.17 -17.37
N TYR A 91 -3.39 2.32 -16.97
CA TYR A 91 -2.01 2.23 -17.47
C TYR A 91 -1.90 1.36 -18.74
#